data_AF-I6ZT53-F1
#
_entry.id   AF-I6ZT53-F1
#
_cell.length_a   1.000
_cell.length_b   1.000
_cell.length_c   1.000
_cell.angle_alpha   90.00
_cell.angle_beta   90.00
_cell.angle_gamma   90.00
#
_symmetry.space_group_name_H-M   'P 1'
#
loop_
_entity.id
_entity.type
_entity.pdbx_description
1 polymer ?
#
loop_
_entity_poly.entity_id
_entity_poly.type
_entity_poly.pdbx_seq_one_letter_code
_entity_poly.pdbx_strand_id
1 'polypeptide(L)'
;MNVTKSKIDRAIDRYKGLRIGRGEYKDMVRILTEENFTNTSRSKVMELIELFISAETKPVYLNEVKNYLFENNKALYERYASMFLKNPGVFEAFGVQGEERNPAVQEDGPIEFKSLKPKLSGIGIKRKSKALRKAIHRESKMSAHHKIMEEKSASIEYQRKIDKMYRKARKE
;
A
#
# COMPACT_ATOMS: atom_id res chain seq x y z
N MET A 1 -1.90 -21.59 -36.11
CA MET A 1 -2.25 -21.09 -34.76
C MET A 1 -1.88 -19.61 -34.70
N ASN A 2 -2.86 -18.71 -34.65
CA ASN A 2 -2.60 -17.27 -34.45
C ASN A 2 -2.29 -17.04 -32.98
N VAL A 3 -1.00 -17.03 -32.62
CA VAL A 3 -0.56 -16.64 -31.28
C VAL A 3 -0.86 -15.16 -31.13
N THR A 4 -1.94 -14.82 -30.42
CA THR A 4 -2.23 -13.43 -30.05
C THR A 4 -1.06 -12.89 -29.23
N LYS A 5 -0.22 -12.04 -29.83
CA LYS A 5 0.87 -11.35 -29.13
C LYS A 5 0.34 -10.68 -27.87
N SER A 6 0.98 -10.94 -26.72
CA SER A 6 0.67 -10.30 -25.45
C SER A 6 0.80 -8.78 -25.58
N LYS A 7 0.16 -8.00 -24.69
CA LYS A 7 0.30 -6.53 -24.72
C LYS A 7 1.76 -6.12 -24.52
N ILE A 8 2.50 -6.86 -23.68
CA ILE A 8 3.93 -6.67 -23.44
C ILE A 8 4.75 -6.88 -24.72
N ASP A 9 4.50 -7.95 -25.49
CA ASP A 9 5.21 -8.17 -26.76
C ASP A 9 4.98 -7.03 -27.75
N ARG A 10 3.75 -6.53 -27.85
CA ARG A 10 3.41 -5.39 -28.72
C ARG A 10 4.07 -4.10 -28.26
N ALA A 11 4.17 -3.88 -26.95
CA ALA A 11 4.82 -2.70 -26.39
C ALA A 11 6.33 -2.74 -26.64
N ILE A 12 6.98 -3.88 -26.39
CA ILE A 12 8.40 -4.07 -26.67
C ILE A 12 8.68 -3.83 -28.15
N ASP A 13 7.96 -4.51 -29.05
CA ASP A 13 8.15 -4.35 -30.50
C ASP A 13 7.98 -2.89 -30.94
N ARG A 14 7.07 -2.15 -30.31
CA ARG A 14 6.79 -0.74 -30.65
C ARG A 14 7.87 0.20 -30.12
N TYR A 15 8.42 -0.03 -28.93
CA TYR A 15 9.31 0.92 -28.26
C TYR A 15 10.79 0.58 -28.39
N LYS A 16 11.12 -0.61 -28.91
CA LYS A 16 12.50 -1.03 -29.13
C LYS A 16 13.24 -0.08 -30.08
N GLY A 17 14.35 0.49 -29.61
CA GLY A 17 15.20 1.39 -30.40
C GLY A 17 14.65 2.81 -30.59
N LEU A 18 13.51 3.15 -29.97
CA LEU A 18 12.97 4.50 -29.99
C LEU A 18 13.32 5.25 -28.70
N ARG A 19 13.45 6.57 -28.80
CA ARG A 19 13.54 7.44 -27.62
C ARG A 19 12.17 7.52 -26.97
N ILE A 20 12.07 7.04 -25.74
CA ILE A 20 10.81 6.95 -24.99
C ILE A 20 10.41 8.34 -24.51
N GLY A 21 9.30 8.86 -25.06
CA GLY A 21 8.68 10.10 -24.62
C GLY A 21 7.72 9.90 -23.45
N ARG A 22 7.07 10.99 -23.03
CA ARG A 22 6.12 10.99 -21.89
C ARG A 22 4.87 10.14 -22.16
N GLY A 23 4.41 10.07 -23.40
CA GLY A 23 3.21 9.32 -23.77
C GLY A 23 3.45 7.82 -23.70
N GLU A 24 4.55 7.38 -24.31
CA GLU A 24 5.02 6.00 -24.32
C GLU A 24 5.34 5.52 -22.91
N TYR A 25 5.99 6.38 -22.11
CA TYR A 25 6.29 6.08 -20.71
C TYR A 25 5.01 5.82 -19.89
N LYS A 26 3.97 6.64 -20.07
CA LYS A 26 2.67 6.41 -19.41
C LYS A 26 2.00 5.12 -19.86
N ASP A 27 2.14 4.75 -21.13
CA ASP A 27 1.61 3.50 -21.65
C ASP A 27 2.30 2.29 -20.99
N MET A 28 3.63 2.33 -20.86
CA MET A 28 4.41 1.31 -20.16
C MET A 28 4.05 1.21 -18.68
N VAL A 29 3.88 2.35 -17.99
CA VAL A 29 3.38 2.36 -16.60
C VAL A 29 2.05 1.63 -16.52
N ARG A 30 1.09 1.95 -17.41
CA ARG A 30 -0.23 1.32 -17.41
C ARG A 30 -0.12 -0.20 -17.57
N ILE A 31 0.70 -0.67 -18.53
CA ILE A 31 0.91 -2.11 -18.76
C ILE A 31 1.51 -2.79 -17.53
N LEU A 32 2.53 -2.20 -16.91
CA LEU A 32 3.21 -2.74 -15.73
C LEU A 32 2.31 -2.76 -14.47
N THR A 33 1.29 -1.89 -14.40
CA THR A 33 0.32 -1.88 -13.29
C THR A 33 -0.90 -2.79 -13.52
N GLU A 34 -1.30 -3.01 -14.77
CA GLU A 34 -2.53 -3.75 -15.11
C GLU A 34 -2.29 -5.25 -15.33
N GLU A 35 -1.09 -5.66 -15.76
CA GLU A 35 -0.82 -7.07 -16.05
C GLU A 35 -0.26 -7.83 -14.84
N ASN A 36 -0.89 -8.96 -14.55
CA ASN A 36 -0.29 -9.98 -13.70
C ASN A 36 0.82 -10.68 -14.49
N PHE A 37 2.07 -10.51 -14.05
CA PHE A 37 3.26 -11.08 -14.69
C PHE A 37 3.32 -12.63 -14.68
N THR A 38 2.36 -13.31 -14.06
CA THR A 38 2.34 -14.77 -13.90
C THR A 38 2.21 -15.53 -15.22
N ASN A 39 1.57 -14.93 -16.24
CA ASN A 39 1.30 -15.58 -17.52
C ASN A 39 2.25 -15.15 -18.65
N THR A 40 3.14 -14.19 -18.38
CA THR A 40 4.08 -13.65 -19.37
C THR A 40 5.47 -14.20 -19.11
N SER A 41 6.22 -14.49 -20.17
CA SER A 41 7.63 -14.92 -20.03
C SER A 41 8.42 -13.90 -19.23
N ARG A 42 9.16 -14.37 -18.22
CA ARG A 42 10.05 -13.55 -17.38
C ARG A 42 10.98 -12.66 -18.22
N SER A 43 11.52 -13.19 -19.31
CA SER A 43 12.43 -12.44 -20.20
C SER A 43 11.77 -11.21 -20.82
N LYS A 44 10.48 -11.31 -21.19
CA LYS A 44 9.70 -10.22 -21.78
C LYS A 44 9.36 -9.15 -20.77
N VAL A 45 8.97 -9.55 -19.56
CA VAL A 45 8.73 -8.60 -18.46
C VAL A 45 10.01 -7.83 -18.14
N MET A 46 11.16 -8.51 -18.08
CA MET A 46 12.46 -7.86 -17.88
C MET A 46 12.82 -6.88 -19.01
N GLU A 47 12.64 -7.27 -20.27
CA GLU A 47 12.89 -6.39 -21.44
C GLU A 47 12.03 -5.11 -21.37
N LEU A 48 10.76 -5.22 -20.95
CA LEU A 48 9.89 -4.06 -20.76
C LEU A 48 10.33 -3.16 -19.59
N ILE A 49 10.72 -3.76 -18.46
CA ILE A 49 11.20 -3.01 -17.29
C ILE A 49 12.51 -2.29 -17.60
N GLU A 50 13.41 -2.90 -18.37
CA GLU A 50 14.65 -2.25 -18.81
C GLU A 50 14.38 -1.04 -19.70
N LEU A 51 13.42 -1.14 -20.63
CA LEU A 51 12.97 -0.01 -21.44
C LEU A 51 12.37 1.09 -20.56
N PHE A 52 11.53 0.72 -19.59
CA PHE A 52 10.92 1.64 -18.65
C PHE A 52 11.97 2.40 -17.81
N ILE A 53 12.97 1.70 -17.27
CA ILE A 53 14.06 2.30 -16.49
C ILE A 53 14.95 3.17 -17.38
N SER A 54 15.18 2.77 -18.64
CA SER A 54 16.07 3.51 -19.55
C SER A 54 15.42 4.77 -20.16
N ALA A 55 14.15 5.05 -19.86
CA ALA A 55 13.45 6.21 -20.38
C ALA A 55 13.97 7.52 -19.76
N GLU A 56 14.27 8.52 -20.60
CA GLU A 56 14.69 9.86 -20.19
C GLU A 56 13.51 10.74 -19.73
N THR A 57 12.65 10.19 -18.87
CA THR A 57 11.49 10.89 -18.33
C THR A 57 11.53 10.90 -16.82
N LYS A 58 10.69 11.72 -16.18
CA LYS A 58 10.62 11.77 -14.72
C LYS A 58 10.26 10.36 -14.19
N PRO A 59 11.11 9.73 -13.38
CA PRO A 59 10.89 8.36 -12.95
C PRO A 59 9.65 8.28 -12.05
N VAL A 60 8.83 7.25 -12.28
CA VAL A 60 7.64 6.94 -11.49
C VAL A 60 7.92 5.68 -10.67
N TYR A 61 7.61 5.76 -9.38
CA TYR A 61 7.71 4.62 -8.47
C TYR A 61 6.52 3.67 -8.68
N LEU A 62 6.81 2.39 -8.93
CA LEU A 62 5.84 1.31 -9.03
C LEU A 62 6.23 0.18 -8.09
N ASN A 63 5.31 -0.24 -7.22
CA ASN A 63 5.57 -1.27 -6.22
C ASN A 63 5.67 -2.66 -6.86
N GLU A 64 4.89 -2.88 -7.92
CA GLU A 64 4.89 -4.10 -8.74
C GLU A 64 6.27 -4.33 -9.35
N VAL A 65 6.85 -3.29 -9.95
CA VAL A 65 8.19 -3.32 -10.54
C VAL A 65 9.25 -3.52 -9.45
N LYS A 66 9.13 -2.81 -8.30
CA LYS A 66 10.04 -3.00 -7.17
C LYS A 66 10.10 -4.46 -6.72
N ASN A 67 8.94 -5.04 -6.41
CA ASN A 67 8.84 -6.40 -5.86
C ASN A 67 9.32 -7.42 -6.89
N TYR A 68 8.93 -7.25 -8.16
CA TYR A 68 9.38 -8.12 -9.24
C TYR A 68 10.90 -8.10 -9.40
N LEU A 69 11.54 -6.92 -9.37
CA LEU A 69 12.99 -6.80 -9.48
C LEU A 69 13.72 -7.34 -8.25
N PHE A 70 13.17 -7.15 -7.05
CA PHE A 70 13.76 -7.66 -5.81
C PHE A 70 13.92 -9.20 -5.86
N GLU A 71 12.92 -9.89 -6.42
CA GLU A 71 12.93 -11.36 -6.54
C GLU A 71 13.75 -11.84 -7.75
N ASN A 72 13.83 -11.06 -8.83
CA ASN A 72 14.30 -11.55 -10.12
C ASN A 72 15.62 -10.94 -10.64
N ASN A 73 16.00 -9.72 -10.24
CA ASN A 73 17.24 -9.08 -10.68
C ASN A 73 17.68 -7.94 -9.73
N LYS A 74 18.64 -8.24 -8.86
CA LYS A 74 19.20 -7.30 -7.89
C LYS A 74 19.90 -6.09 -8.53
N ALA A 75 20.66 -6.29 -9.61
CA ALA A 75 21.38 -5.18 -10.25
C ALA A 75 20.41 -4.14 -10.85
N LEU A 76 19.33 -4.61 -11.47
CA LEU A 76 18.31 -3.74 -12.04
C LEU A 76 17.44 -3.09 -10.95
N TYR A 77 17.20 -3.80 -9.83
CA TYR A 77 16.58 -3.24 -8.63
C TYR A 77 17.37 -2.04 -8.09
N GLU A 78 18.68 -2.18 -7.91
CA GLU A 78 19.56 -1.11 -7.43
C GLU A 78 19.59 0.08 -8.40
N ARG A 79 19.64 -0.19 -9.71
CA ARG A 79 19.56 0.85 -10.75
C ARG A 79 18.24 1.60 -10.72
N TYR A 80 17.13 0.91 -10.44
CA TYR A 80 15.83 1.55 -10.32
C TYR A 80 15.71 2.36 -9.03
N ALA A 81 16.20 1.82 -7.91
CA ALA A 81 16.18 2.49 -6.62
C ALA A 81 17.00 3.79 -6.62
N SER A 82 18.16 3.80 -7.31
CA SER A 82 19.04 4.97 -7.39
C SER A 82 18.39 6.19 -8.06
N MET A 83 17.37 5.98 -8.90
CA MET A 83 16.58 7.05 -9.52
C MET A 83 15.76 7.86 -8.51
N PHE A 84 15.58 7.34 -7.29
CA PHE A 84 14.72 7.92 -6.28
C PHE A 84 15.46 8.37 -5.01
N LEU A 85 16.79 8.43 -5.01
CA LEU A 85 17.58 8.83 -3.83
C LEU A 85 17.20 10.21 -3.27
N LYS A 86 16.70 11.10 -4.15
CA LYS A 86 16.25 12.45 -3.78
C LYS A 86 14.77 12.53 -3.40
N ASN A 87 14.01 11.44 -3.60
CA ASN A 87 12.56 11.41 -3.39
C ASN A 87 12.24 10.80 -2.01
N PRO A 88 11.84 11.60 -1.02
CA PRO A 88 11.54 11.11 0.33
C PRO A 88 10.37 10.13 0.32
N GLY A 89 10.45 9.12 1.17
CA GLY A 89 9.50 8.00 1.25
C GLY A 89 9.67 6.94 0.15
N VAL A 90 10.22 7.30 -1.02
CA VAL A 90 10.47 6.31 -2.08
C VAL A 90 11.74 5.53 -1.80
N PHE A 91 12.87 6.19 -1.51
CA PHE A 91 14.10 5.46 -1.18
C PHE A 91 13.95 4.58 0.08
N GLU A 92 13.15 5.00 1.05
CA GLU A 92 12.80 4.22 2.24
C GLU A 92 12.05 2.94 1.87
N ALA A 93 11.12 3.01 0.91
CA ALA A 93 10.39 1.86 0.40
C ALA A 93 11.28 0.85 -0.33
N PHE A 94 12.46 1.26 -0.79
CA PHE A 94 13.51 0.40 -1.36
C PHE A 94 14.52 -0.08 -0.30
N GLY A 95 14.45 0.41 0.94
CA GLY A 95 15.40 0.10 2.01
C GLY A 95 16.80 0.67 1.79
N VAL A 96 16.94 1.72 0.96
CA VAL A 96 18.23 2.35 0.67
C VAL A 96 18.40 3.60 1.52
N GLN A 97 19.63 3.89 1.92
CA GLN A 97 19.96 5.12 2.62
C GLN A 97 19.90 6.28 1.61
N GLY A 98 18.91 7.16 1.75
CA GLY A 98 18.75 8.34 0.91
C GLY A 98 19.73 9.46 1.27
N GLU A 99 19.63 10.59 0.59
CA GLU A 99 20.39 11.80 0.98
C GLU A 99 20.09 12.18 2.44
N GLU A 100 21.15 12.42 3.23
CA GLU A 100 21.02 12.87 4.61
C GLU A 100 20.18 14.14 4.65
N ARG A 101 19.03 14.04 5.31
CA ARG A 101 18.22 15.20 5.61
C ARG A 101 18.52 15.64 7.02
N ASN A 102 18.95 16.88 7.14
CA ASN A 102 18.74 17.59 8.39
C ASN A 102 17.22 17.67 8.62
N PRO A 103 16.73 17.33 9.83
CA PRO A 103 15.34 17.58 10.15
C PRO A 103 15.08 19.06 9.85
N ALA A 104 14.02 19.35 9.09
CA ALA A 104 13.50 20.70 9.00
C ALA A 104 12.88 21.01 10.37
N VAL A 105 13.74 21.28 11.36
CA VAL A 105 13.34 21.97 12.57
C VAL A 105 12.98 23.36 12.08
N GLN A 106 11.69 23.58 11.82
CA GLN A 106 11.20 24.93 11.63
C GLN A 106 11.56 25.69 12.91
N GLU A 107 12.38 26.73 12.79
CA GLU A 107 12.78 27.57 13.93
C GLU A 107 11.57 28.26 14.57
N ASP A 108 10.41 28.25 13.89
CA ASP A 108 9.15 28.85 14.29
C ASP A 108 8.27 27.94 15.17
N GLY A 109 8.82 27.37 16.24
CA GLY A 109 8.03 26.75 17.32
C GLY A 109 7.00 25.68 16.89
N PRO A 110 6.06 25.32 17.78
CA PRO A 110 5.00 24.38 17.44
C PRO A 110 4.04 24.99 16.42
N ILE A 111 3.92 24.36 15.25
CA ILE A 111 2.89 24.69 14.26
C ILE A 111 1.53 24.35 14.88
N GLU A 112 0.78 25.36 15.29
CA GLU A 112 -0.62 25.19 15.67
C GLU A 112 -1.43 24.72 14.46
N PHE A 113 -1.66 23.42 14.38
CA PHE A 113 -2.55 22.84 13.38
C PHE A 113 -3.97 23.36 13.65
N LYS A 114 -4.41 24.36 12.89
CA LYS A 114 -5.82 24.74 12.86
C LYS A 114 -6.59 23.55 12.30
N SER A 115 -7.18 22.76 13.20
CA SER A 115 -8.01 21.62 12.86
C SER A 115 -8.94 21.99 11.71
N LEU A 116 -8.82 21.27 10.59
CA LEU A 116 -9.74 21.38 9.47
C LEU A 116 -11.12 21.06 10.00
N LYS A 117 -11.95 22.09 10.20
CA LYS A 117 -13.35 21.90 10.58
C LYS A 117 -13.96 20.95 9.55
N PRO A 118 -14.57 19.83 9.96
CA PRO A 118 -15.13 18.88 9.02
C PRO A 118 -16.13 19.63 8.14
N LYS A 119 -15.88 19.63 6.82
CA LYS A 119 -16.88 20.05 5.85
C LYS A 119 -17.97 18.99 5.88
N LEU A 120 -19.00 19.20 6.70
CA LEU A 120 -20.21 18.40 6.68
C LEU A 120 -20.86 18.61 5.31
N SER A 121 -20.61 17.69 4.37
CA SER A 121 -21.32 17.61 3.11
C SER A 121 -22.78 17.29 3.42
N GLY A 122 -23.62 18.33 3.53
CA GLY A 122 -25.01 18.10 3.87
C GLY A 122 -25.81 19.33 4.25
N ILE A 123 -25.73 20.41 3.47
CA ILE A 123 -26.85 21.36 3.40
C ILE A 123 -28.02 20.57 2.79
N GLY A 124 -28.84 19.93 3.63
CA GLY A 124 -30.01 19.16 3.20
C GLY A 124 -30.25 17.80 3.85
N ILE A 125 -29.36 17.26 4.70
CA ILE A 125 -29.65 16.00 5.41
C ILE A 125 -30.69 16.28 6.48
N LYS A 126 -31.95 15.93 6.20
CA LYS A 126 -33.07 16.01 7.17
C LYS A 126 -32.63 15.34 8.48
N ARG A 127 -32.73 16.06 9.61
CA ARG A 127 -32.45 15.53 10.95
C ARG A 127 -33.16 14.18 11.12
N LYS A 128 -32.42 13.15 11.53
CA LYS A 128 -32.99 11.82 11.87
C LYS A 128 -34.16 12.01 12.84
N SER A 129 -35.25 11.27 12.60
CA SER A 129 -36.45 11.34 13.44
C SER A 129 -36.13 11.04 14.91
N LYS A 130 -36.92 11.58 15.84
CA LYS A 130 -36.72 11.39 17.29
C LYS A 130 -36.77 9.91 17.68
N ALA A 131 -37.61 9.12 17.01
CA ALA A 131 -37.71 7.68 17.20
C ALA A 131 -36.44 6.95 16.75
N LEU A 132 -35.93 7.25 15.55
CA LEU A 132 -34.72 6.64 15.01
C LEU A 132 -33.50 6.94 15.89
N ARG A 133 -33.38 8.16 16.42
CA ARG A 133 -32.32 8.53 17.36
C ARG A 133 -32.38 7.73 18.67
N LYS A 134 -33.58 7.53 19.22
CA LYS A 134 -33.77 6.71 20.42
C LYS A 134 -33.43 5.24 20.17
N ALA A 135 -33.76 4.71 19.00
CA ALA A 135 -33.41 3.34 18.60
C ALA A 135 -31.89 3.16 18.51
N ILE A 136 -31.19 4.03 17.78
CA ILE A 136 -29.72 4.02 17.66
C ILE A 136 -29.05 4.09 19.04
N HIS A 137 -29.56 4.94 19.94
CA HIS A 137 -29.00 5.06 21.30
C HIS A 137 -29.17 3.79 22.13
N ARG A 138 -30.33 3.12 22.02
CA ARG A 138 -30.58 1.86 22.72
C ARG A 138 -29.71 0.73 22.17
N GLU A 139 -29.61 0.62 20.85
CA GLU A 139 -28.79 -0.37 20.17
C GLU A 139 -27.30 -0.20 20.51
N SER A 140 -26.79 1.03 20.48
CA SER A 140 -25.41 1.33 20.86
C SER A 140 -25.10 0.95 22.31
N LYS A 141 -26.03 1.21 23.25
CA LYS A 141 -25.90 0.79 24.65
C LYS A 141 -25.87 -0.73 24.81
N MET A 142 -26.76 -1.44 24.10
CA MET A 142 -26.82 -2.89 24.15
C MET A 142 -25.55 -3.52 23.56
N SER A 143 -25.10 -3.03 22.41
CA SER A 143 -23.86 -3.49 21.77
C SER A 143 -22.63 -3.31 22.67
N ALA A 144 -22.50 -2.13 23.30
CA ALA A 144 -21.42 -1.89 24.26
C ALA A 144 -21.50 -2.82 25.48
N HIS A 145 -22.69 -3.07 26.00
CA HIS A 145 -22.90 -4.00 27.11
C HIS A 145 -22.54 -5.44 26.73
N HIS A 146 -22.95 -5.90 25.54
CA HIS A 146 -22.59 -7.23 25.03
C HIS A 146 -21.09 -7.41 24.91
N LYS A 147 -20.39 -6.42 24.34
CA LYS A 147 -18.92 -6.44 24.23
C LYS A 147 -18.24 -6.61 25.60
N ILE A 148 -18.69 -5.85 26.60
CA ILE A 148 -18.15 -5.95 27.97
C ILE A 148 -18.42 -7.34 28.58
N MET A 149 -19.60 -7.89 28.35
CA MET A 149 -19.95 -9.22 28.87
C MET A 149 -19.13 -10.34 28.20
N GLU A 150 -18.91 -10.25 26.89
CA GLU A 150 -18.04 -11.17 26.15
C GLU A 150 -16.62 -11.13 26.71
N GLU A 151 -16.03 -9.94 26.88
CA GLU A 151 -14.69 -9.75 27.45
C GLU A 151 -14.59 -10.34 28.87
N LYS A 152 -15.61 -10.10 29.73
CA LYS A 152 -15.66 -10.70 31.07
C LYS A 152 -15.75 -12.22 31.03
N SER A 153 -16.57 -12.76 30.14
CA SER A 153 -16.76 -14.21 30.01
C SER A 153 -15.47 -14.89 29.53
N ALA A 154 -14.77 -14.28 28.56
CA ALA A 154 -13.47 -14.76 28.07
C ALA A 154 -12.39 -14.72 29.15
N SER A 155 -12.39 -13.67 29.99
CA SER A 155 -11.48 -13.58 31.14
C SER A 155 -11.72 -14.70 32.17
N ILE A 156 -12.98 -14.99 32.49
CA ILE A 156 -13.35 -16.09 33.41
C ILE A 156 -12.94 -17.45 32.82
N GLU A 157 -13.16 -17.67 31.52
CA GLU A 157 -12.77 -18.91 30.85
C GLU A 157 -11.25 -19.10 30.86
N TYR A 158 -10.50 -18.04 30.58
CA TYR A 158 -9.04 -18.05 30.65
C TYR A 158 -8.57 -18.42 32.06
N GLN A 159 -9.11 -17.80 33.10
CA GLN A 159 -8.75 -18.09 34.48
C GLN A 159 -9.04 -19.56 34.85
N ARG A 160 -10.19 -20.10 34.44
CA ARG A 160 -10.53 -21.52 34.65
C ARG A 160 -9.54 -22.46 33.96
N LYS A 161 -9.06 -22.09 32.76
CA LYS A 161 -8.05 -22.86 32.03
C LYS A 161 -6.71 -22.85 32.75
N ILE A 162 -6.28 -21.69 33.25
CA ILE A 162 -5.08 -21.54 34.08
C ILE A 162 -5.17 -22.39 35.34
N ASP A 163 -6.28 -22.28 36.11
CA ASP A 163 -6.48 -23.04 37.34
C ASP A 163 -6.46 -24.57 37.09
N LYS A 164 -7.03 -25.01 35.96
CA LYS A 164 -6.99 -26.42 35.55
C LYS A 164 -5.56 -26.89 35.21
N MET A 165 -4.73 -26.04 34.61
CA MET A 165 -3.32 -26.36 34.37
C MET A 165 -2.55 -26.48 35.68
N TYR A 166 -2.69 -25.52 36.60
CA TYR A 166 -2.03 -25.58 37.91
C TYR A 166 -2.48 -26.77 38.76
N ARG A 167 -3.76 -27.15 38.71
CA ARG A 167 -4.26 -28.37 39.38
C ARG A 167 -3.69 -29.66 38.81
N LYS A 168 -3.39 -29.71 37.50
CA LYS A 168 -2.71 -30.85 36.88
C LYS A 168 -1.23 -30.91 37.30
N ALA A 169 -0.53 -29.78 37.25
CA ALA A 169 0.87 -29.68 37.64
C ALA A 169 1.14 -29.95 39.13
N ARG A 170 0.13 -29.88 40.00
CA ARG A 170 0.22 -30.26 41.43
C ARG A 170 -0.16 -31.72 41.73
N LYS A 171 -0.68 -32.46 40.75
CA LYS A 171 -1.08 -33.88 40.88
C LYS A 171 -0.05 -34.85 40.26
N GLU A 172 1.01 -34.30 39.67
CA GLU A 172 2.31 -34.95 39.43
C GLU A 172 3.26 -34.58 40.57
#